data_AF-A0A1G2REG8-F1
#
_entry.id   AF-A0A1G2REG8-F1
#
_cell.length_a   1.000
_cell.length_b   1.000
_cell.length_c   1.000
_cell.angle_alpha   90.00
_cell.angle_beta   90.00
_cell.angle_gamma   90.00
#
_symmetry.space_group_name_H-M   'P 1'
#
loop_
_entity.id
_entity.type
_entity.pdbx_description
1 polymer ?
#
loop_
_entity_poly.entity_id
_entity_poly.type
_entity_poly.pdbx_seq_one_letter_code
_entity_poly.pdbx_strand_id
1 'polypeptide(L)'
;MAVTFIQQKKTQRMLIIVLLGAIASVGAVLWWGFFFAGGLSPANVTLPSPKKIEVQTDILSHPVLQELDEPREATVAPQGIGRDNPFLPAP
;
A
#
# COMPACT_ATOMS: atom_id res chain seq x y z
N MET A 1 4.40 -64.10 15.72
CA MET A 1 3.92 -62.71 15.91
C MET A 1 5.04 -61.68 16.10
N ALA A 2 6.32 -62.04 16.28
CA ALA A 2 7.42 -61.06 16.38
C ALA A 2 7.83 -60.43 15.02
N VAL A 3 7.70 -61.18 13.93
CA VAL A 3 8.12 -60.76 12.58
C VAL A 3 7.22 -59.66 12.01
N THR A 4 5.93 -59.65 12.37
CA THR A 4 4.97 -58.63 11.93
C THR A 4 5.26 -57.25 12.53
N PHE A 5 5.79 -57.17 13.76
CA PHE A 5 6.16 -55.90 14.39
C PHE A 5 7.33 -55.21 13.69
N ILE A 6 8.33 -55.97 13.21
CA ILE A 6 9.47 -55.41 12.48
C ILE A 6 9.02 -54.86 11.11
N GLN A 7 8.12 -55.57 10.45
CA GLN A 7 7.57 -55.15 9.17
C GLN A 7 6.69 -53.89 9.32
N GLN A 8 5.84 -53.83 10.34
CA GLN A 8 5.04 -52.64 10.65
C GLN A 8 5.92 -51.42 10.97
N LYS A 9 6.98 -51.58 11.77
CA LYS A 9 7.91 -50.48 12.10
C LYS A 9 8.63 -49.94 10.86
N LYS A 10 8.98 -50.80 9.90
CA LYS A 10 9.62 -50.40 8.64
C LYS A 10 8.65 -49.63 7.74
N THR A 11 7.42 -50.11 7.58
CA THR A 11 6.38 -49.43 6.79
C THR A 11 5.97 -48.10 7.42
N GLN A 12 5.83 -48.05 8.75
CA GLN A 12 5.50 -46.82 9.46
C GLN A 12 6.60 -45.76 9.32
N ARG A 13 7.87 -46.16 9.38
CA ARG A 13 8.99 -45.24 9.16
C ARG A 13 8.99 -44.69 7.73
N MET A 14 8.69 -45.52 6.74
CA MET A 14 8.55 -45.08 5.35
C MET A 14 7.37 -44.11 5.17
N LEU A 15 6.21 -44.42 5.76
CA LEU A 15 5.03 -43.55 5.75
C LEU A 15 5.31 -42.20 6.43
N ILE A 16 6.02 -42.18 7.55
CA ILE A 16 6.42 -40.95 8.23
C ILE A 16 7.33 -40.11 7.32
N ILE A 17 8.31 -40.73 6.66
CA ILE A 17 9.20 -40.02 5.73
C ILE A 17 8.41 -39.43 4.56
N VAL A 18 7.48 -40.19 3.98
CA VAL A 18 6.62 -39.71 2.88
C VAL A 18 5.73 -38.55 3.34
N LEU A 19 5.12 -38.67 4.52
CA LEU A 19 4.30 -37.61 5.11
C LEU A 19 5.12 -36.34 5.35
N LEU A 20 6.33 -36.48 5.89
CA LEU A 20 7.21 -35.35 6.13
C LEU A 20 7.63 -34.67 4.82
N GLY A 21 7.91 -35.46 3.78
CA GLY A 21 8.18 -34.96 2.43
C GLY A 21 6.99 -34.22 1.83
N ALA A 22 5.76 -34.71 2.03
CA ALA A 22 4.55 -34.04 1.56
C ALA A 22 4.29 -32.72 2.30
N ILE A 23 4.49 -32.68 3.62
CA ILE A 23 4.36 -31.44 4.39
C ILE A 23 5.43 -30.42 3.95
N ALA A 24 6.67 -30.88 3.78
CA ALA A 24 7.77 -30.04 3.32
C ALA A 24 7.53 -29.49 1.90
N SER A 25 6.99 -30.29 0.99
CA SER A 25 6.70 -29.83 -0.38
C SER A 25 5.60 -28.77 -0.39
N VAL A 26 4.52 -28.96 0.37
CA VAL A 26 3.47 -27.95 0.53
C VAL A 26 4.04 -26.66 1.14
N GLY A 27 4.84 -26.77 2.19
CA GLY A 27 5.52 -25.63 2.79
C GLY A 27 6.44 -24.90 1.82
N ALA A 28 7.20 -25.62 0.99
CA ALA A 28 8.08 -25.05 -0.02
C ALA A 28 7.30 -24.34 -1.14
N VAL A 29 6.18 -24.89 -1.60
CA VAL A 29 5.32 -24.26 -2.60
C VAL A 29 4.68 -22.98 -2.04
N LEU A 30 4.22 -23.01 -0.79
CA LEU A 30 3.69 -21.81 -0.11
C LEU A 30 4.78 -20.76 0.10
N TRP A 31 5.98 -21.16 0.51
CA TRP A 31 7.13 -20.25 0.65
C TRP A 31 7.50 -19.63 -0.69
N TRP A 32 7.60 -20.44 -1.74
CA TRP A 32 7.90 -19.96 -3.08
C TRP A 32 6.80 -19.02 -3.59
N GLY A 33 5.54 -19.42 -3.46
CA GLY A 33 4.39 -18.59 -3.84
C GLY A 33 4.36 -17.27 -3.07
N PHE A 34 4.54 -17.28 -1.76
CA PHE A 34 4.47 -16.07 -0.94
C PHE A 34 5.63 -15.10 -1.22
N PHE A 35 6.86 -15.59 -1.32
CA PHE A 35 8.04 -14.73 -1.50
C PHE A 35 8.30 -14.34 -2.96
N PHE A 36 7.95 -15.19 -3.94
CA PHE A 36 8.20 -14.93 -5.35
C PHE A 36 6.96 -14.43 -6.13
N ALA A 37 5.74 -14.50 -5.59
CA ALA A 37 4.57 -13.87 -6.22
C ALA A 37 4.51 -12.34 -6.05
N GLY A 38 5.50 -11.72 -5.39
CA GLY A 38 5.67 -10.26 -5.33
C GLY A 38 6.08 -9.60 -6.66
N GLY A 39 6.11 -10.36 -7.76
CA GLY A 39 6.60 -9.95 -9.07
C GLY A 39 5.55 -9.48 -10.07
N LEU A 40 4.28 -9.27 -9.69
CA LEU A 40 3.45 -8.32 -10.44
C LEU A 40 3.96 -6.92 -10.09
N SER A 41 5.17 -6.60 -10.59
CA SER A 41 5.68 -5.24 -10.62
C SER A 41 4.55 -4.40 -11.20
N PRO A 42 4.10 -3.33 -10.51
CA PRO A 42 3.08 -2.46 -11.07
C PRO A 42 3.60 -2.09 -12.45
N ALA A 43 2.88 -2.54 -13.50
CA ALA A 43 3.31 -2.44 -14.89
C ALA A 43 4.00 -1.09 -15.05
N ASN A 44 5.29 -1.07 -15.39
CA ASN A 44 6.17 0.09 -15.25
C ASN A 44 5.51 1.32 -15.90
N VAL A 45 4.70 2.04 -15.15
CA VAL A 45 3.84 3.09 -15.70
C VAL A 45 4.82 4.22 -15.93
N THR A 46 5.18 4.38 -17.20
CA THR A 46 6.04 5.49 -17.59
C THR A 46 5.18 6.74 -17.44
N LEU A 47 5.24 7.34 -16.24
CA LEU A 47 4.61 8.61 -15.98
C LEU A 47 5.25 9.62 -16.94
N PRO A 48 4.45 10.39 -17.70
CA PRO A 48 5.00 11.41 -18.58
C PRO A 48 5.87 12.35 -17.74
N SER A 49 7.04 12.71 -18.26
CA SER A 49 7.94 13.63 -17.58
C SER A 49 7.18 14.89 -17.17
N PRO A 50 7.34 15.36 -15.92
CA PRO A 50 6.60 16.52 -15.44
C PRO A 50 6.87 17.69 -16.39
N LYS A 51 5.81 18.18 -17.04
CA LYS A 51 5.90 19.33 -17.92
C LYS A 51 6.26 20.52 -17.04
N LYS A 52 7.42 21.12 -17.27
CA LYS A 52 7.80 22.37 -16.60
C LYS A 52 6.80 23.45 -17.06
N ILE A 53 5.87 23.80 -16.18
CA ILE A 53 4.92 24.89 -16.39
C ILE A 53 5.54 26.11 -15.73
N GLU A 54 6.00 27.04 -16.57
CA GLU A 54 6.47 28.35 -16.10
C GLU A 54 5.24 29.26 -16.00
N VAL A 55 4.87 29.57 -14.76
CA VAL A 55 3.76 30.50 -14.49
C VAL A 55 4.30 31.92 -14.67
N GLN A 56 3.78 32.65 -15.65
CA GLN A 56 4.13 34.06 -15.85
C GLN A 56 3.47 34.90 -14.75
N THR A 57 4.26 35.34 -13.78
CA THR A 57 3.80 36.19 -12.68
C THR A 57 3.93 37.68 -12.99
N ASP A 58 4.35 38.05 -14.19
CA ASP A 58 4.58 39.45 -14.60
C ASP A 58 3.33 40.31 -14.46
N ILE A 59 2.15 39.70 -14.60
CA ILE A 59 0.84 40.36 -14.43
C ILE A 59 0.65 40.85 -12.99
N LEU A 60 1.22 40.17 -11.99
CA LEU A 60 1.11 40.55 -10.58
C LEU A 60 1.88 41.83 -10.25
N SER A 61 2.81 42.23 -11.12
CA SER A 61 3.60 43.46 -10.97
C SER A 61 2.94 44.68 -11.64
N HIS A 62 1.72 44.55 -12.18
CA HIS A 62 1.06 45.63 -12.88
C HIS A 62 0.73 46.80 -11.93
N PRO A 63 0.95 48.08 -12.33
CA PRO A 63 0.73 49.24 -11.46
C PRO A 63 -0.66 49.29 -10.83
N VAL A 64 -1.68 48.88 -11.59
CA VAL A 64 -3.09 48.78 -11.14
C VAL A 64 -3.26 47.86 -9.92
N LEU A 65 -2.42 46.83 -9.77
CA LEU A 65 -2.48 45.92 -8.63
C LEU A 65 -1.76 46.46 -7.40
N GLN A 66 -0.87 47.46 -7.55
CA GLN A 66 -0.26 48.19 -6.43
C GLN A 66 -1.23 49.19 -5.80
N GLU A 67 -2.24 49.61 -6.55
CA GLU A 67 -3.33 50.48 -6.08
C GLU A 67 -4.44 49.69 -5.36
N LEU A 68 -4.38 48.36 -5.36
CA LEU A 68 -5.30 47.54 -4.60
C LEU A 68 -4.96 47.61 -3.11
N ASP A 69 -6.00 47.75 -2.29
CA ASP A 69 -5.91 47.77 -0.84
C ASP A 69 -5.25 46.48 -0.30
N GLU A 70 -4.62 46.56 0.87
CA GLU A 70 -3.96 45.40 1.49
C GLU A 70 -4.96 44.22 1.64
N PRO A 71 -4.50 42.96 1.54
CA PRO A 71 -5.35 41.81 1.77
C PRO A 71 -6.03 41.97 3.13
N ARG A 72 -7.36 42.12 3.14
CA ARG A 72 -8.12 42.27 4.37
C ARG A 72 -7.74 41.12 5.30
N GLU A 73 -7.44 41.47 6.55
CA GLU A 73 -7.21 40.46 7.58
C GLU A 73 -8.35 39.46 7.56
N ALA A 74 -8.01 38.18 7.72
CA ALA A 74 -8.98 37.10 7.74
C ALA A 74 -10.09 37.46 8.74
N THR A 75 -11.28 37.74 8.22
CA THR A 75 -12.41 38.09 9.07
C THR A 75 -12.66 36.91 9.99
N VAL A 76 -12.64 37.13 11.30
CA VAL A 76 -13.01 36.11 12.27
C VAL A 76 -14.46 35.72 11.96
N ALA A 77 -14.65 34.58 11.31
CA ALA A 77 -15.97 34.08 11.00
C ALA A 77 -16.71 33.89 12.35
N PRO A 78 -17.95 34.40 12.49
CA PRO A 78 -18.72 34.20 13.70
C PRO A 78 -18.86 32.69 13.94
N GLN A 79 -18.31 32.22 15.06
CA GLN A 79 -18.41 30.82 15.43
C GLN A 79 -19.90 30.48 15.63
N GLY A 80 -20.39 29.45 14.94
CA GLY A 80 -21.76 28.97 15.04
C GLY A 80 -22.75 29.50 14.00
N ILE A 81 -22.33 30.33 13.03
CA ILE A 81 -23.18 30.66 11.87
C ILE A 81 -22.79 29.79 10.68
N GLY A 82 -23.51 28.68 10.51
CA GLY A 82 -23.33 27.72 9.42
C GLY A 82 -23.84 26.33 9.78
N ARG A 83 -23.96 25.43 8.79
CA ARG A 83 -24.15 23.99 9.06
C ARG A 83 -22.83 23.36 9.48
N ASP A 84 -22.89 22.39 10.38
CA ASP A 84 -21.72 21.60 10.76
C ASP A 84 -21.05 21.00 9.53
N ASN A 85 -19.72 21.10 9.47
CA ASN A 85 -18.94 20.53 8.39
C ASN A 85 -18.83 19.01 8.58
N PRO A 86 -19.45 18.18 7.72
CA PRO A 86 -19.44 16.72 7.86
C PRO A 86 -18.08 16.09 7.54
N PHE A 87 -17.11 16.89 7.07
CA PHE A 87 -15.75 16.43 6.74
C PHE A 87 -14.73 16.70 7.85
N LEU A 88 -15.14 17.29 8.96
CA LEU A 88 -14.28 17.37 10.14
C LEU A 88 -14.35 16.03 10.91
N PRO A 89 -13.21 15.49 11.35
CA PRO A 89 -13.20 14.30 12.20
C PRO A 89 -13.92 14.61 13.52
N ALA A 90 -14.76 13.68 13.97
CA ALA A 90 -15.44 13.77 15.27
C ALA A 90 -14.39 13.81 16.40
N PRO A 91 -14.64 14.57 17.48
CA PRO A 91 -13.73 14.69 18.62
C PRO A 91 -13.57 13.36 19.39
#